data_AF-A0A950TUM7-F1
#
_entry.id   AF-A0A950TUM7-F1
#
_cell.length_a   1.000
_cell.length_b   1.000
_cell.length_c   1.000
_cell.angle_alpha   90.00
_cell.angle_beta   90.00
_cell.angle_gamma   90.00
#
_symmetry.space_group_name_H-M   'P 1'
#
loop_
_entity.id
_entity.type
_entity.pdbx_description
1 polymer ?
#
loop_
_entity_poly.entity_id
_entity_poly.type
_entity_poly.pdbx_seq_one_letter_code
_entity_poly.pdbx_strand_id
1 'polypeptide(L)'
;MTCSPAGFLPQVIEAVQAAGAMLSAEFCRPQGPRFTDRVTAPVDREIELFLRERLLALLPARFVGEEAGVVTADTNGFCWVVDPHDGTRAFLEGRRGSAVSVALLRQGKPVLGVVFAPLSPDRGPDLIAWAEGVPLTRNGEPVTASLHQRRIEAGDVVFLNHGAWQRPVWNSKAVAPGRFMPLPSIAYRLARVAVGDGVAAVTLRPVNALDIAAGHALLLAAGGVLVAEDGAPVTYSDTGDSRPSACFGGALEAVATLRSRQWRGSTEPVREPRVHLAWPRAAEDASLDRAIGCLLGQVIGDSLGAQVEFRDAAAIARSHPGGVRDIRDGGTWDTLAGQPTDDSELALALARTLAGRTEYDAQAVAEAYRRWFASRPFDCGNTTARALLPNGVPDRVSQANGSLMRVSPIGIWAGDPARAAAAAMADSALTHPHPVCQAACSAYASAIAAGIRGADRRAMMRAALNASATVDGGDPALQVLRRAAAGEPCTEFQRNAGWVLTALHNAFFHLAAGGDAEDALIRTVSAGGDTDTNGAIAGALLGAAEGRRAFPARWVLPVLTCRADAGLRIERPRPEEYWADDLVDLAEALLLSRRRSRESG
;
A
#
# COMPACT_ATOMS: atom_id res chain seq x y z
N MET A 1 26.93 -32.14 -20.87
CA MET A 1 26.88 -30.75 -20.36
C MET A 1 26.01 -30.75 -19.12
N THR A 2 26.51 -30.35 -17.96
CA THR A 2 25.70 -30.23 -16.75
C THR A 2 24.72 -29.07 -16.92
N CYS A 3 23.44 -29.40 -16.97
CA CYS A 3 22.33 -28.48 -17.09
C CYS A 3 22.27 -27.59 -15.84
N SER A 4 22.70 -26.33 -15.92
CA SER A 4 22.75 -25.41 -14.76
C SER A 4 21.46 -24.59 -14.66
N PRO A 5 20.70 -24.66 -13.54
CA PRO A 5 19.48 -23.85 -13.35
C PRO A 5 19.69 -22.36 -13.57
N ALA A 6 20.85 -21.82 -13.17
CA ALA A 6 21.21 -20.42 -13.38
C ALA A 6 21.21 -20.01 -14.86
N GLY A 7 21.54 -20.93 -15.78
CA GLY A 7 21.56 -20.66 -17.22
C GLY A 7 20.19 -20.45 -17.86
N PHE A 8 19.12 -20.86 -17.18
CA PHE A 8 17.74 -20.70 -17.66
C PHE A 8 17.02 -19.50 -17.04
N LEU A 9 17.50 -19.00 -15.90
CA LEU A 9 16.78 -18.01 -15.10
C LEU A 9 16.37 -16.76 -15.90
N PRO A 10 17.23 -16.15 -16.75
CA PRO A 10 16.83 -14.98 -17.53
C PRO A 10 15.64 -15.24 -18.46
N GLN A 11 15.65 -16.38 -19.17
CA GLN A 11 14.58 -16.75 -20.11
C GLN A 11 13.29 -17.15 -19.38
N VAL A 12 13.41 -17.75 -18.18
CA VAL A 12 12.23 -18.02 -17.33
C VAL A 12 11.62 -16.71 -16.82
N ILE A 13 12.44 -15.75 -16.40
CA ILE A 13 11.97 -14.40 -16.00
C ILE A 13 11.23 -13.73 -17.14
N GLU A 14 11.78 -13.74 -18.36
CA GLU A 14 11.14 -13.16 -19.54
C GLU A 14 9.77 -13.82 -19.83
N ALA A 15 9.70 -15.15 -19.79
CA ALA A 15 8.46 -15.89 -20.00
C ALA A 15 7.41 -15.56 -18.92
N VAL A 16 7.81 -15.50 -17.65
CA VAL A 16 6.91 -15.16 -16.53
C VAL A 16 6.44 -13.71 -16.60
N GLN A 17 7.29 -12.77 -17.00
CA GLN A 17 6.88 -11.36 -17.21
C GLN A 17 5.84 -11.24 -18.32
N ALA A 18 6.04 -11.94 -19.45
CA ALA A 18 5.08 -11.98 -20.54
C ALA A 18 3.73 -12.58 -20.10
N ALA A 19 3.75 -13.67 -19.32
CA ALA A 19 2.55 -14.24 -18.71
C ALA A 19 1.84 -13.27 -17.76
N GLY A 20 2.59 -12.55 -16.91
CA GLY A 20 1.99 -11.55 -16.01
C GLY A 20 1.38 -10.36 -16.75
N ALA A 21 1.90 -10.00 -17.93
CA ALA A 21 1.27 -9.01 -18.80
C ALA A 21 -0.11 -9.48 -19.31
N MET A 22 -0.26 -10.78 -19.60
CA MET A 22 -1.55 -11.38 -19.95
C MET A 22 -2.54 -11.30 -18.77
N LEU A 23 -2.12 -11.63 -17.54
CA LEU A 23 -2.96 -11.48 -16.33
C LEU A 23 -3.38 -10.03 -16.10
N SER A 24 -2.45 -9.08 -16.23
CA SER A 24 -2.74 -7.65 -16.05
C SER A 24 -3.77 -7.16 -17.06
N ALA A 25 -3.64 -7.57 -18.33
CA ALA A 25 -4.57 -7.23 -19.38
C ALA A 25 -5.96 -7.85 -19.12
N GLU A 26 -6.01 -9.09 -18.63
CA GLU A 26 -7.26 -9.77 -18.29
C GLU A 26 -7.99 -9.09 -17.13
N PHE A 27 -7.27 -8.67 -16.08
CA PHE A 27 -7.84 -7.95 -14.95
C PHE A 27 -8.45 -6.61 -15.38
N CYS A 28 -7.80 -5.89 -16.29
CA CYS A 28 -8.21 -4.54 -16.68
C CYS A 28 -9.31 -4.51 -17.76
N ARG A 29 -9.93 -5.65 -18.07
CA ARG A 29 -11.01 -5.72 -19.07
C ARG A 29 -12.23 -4.89 -18.65
N PRO A 30 -12.95 -4.26 -19.60
CA PRO A 30 -14.11 -3.42 -19.29
C PRO A 30 -15.21 -4.11 -18.47
N GLN A 31 -15.49 -5.38 -18.77
CA GLN A 31 -16.50 -6.19 -18.09
C GLN A 31 -15.93 -6.99 -16.91
N GLY A 32 -14.66 -6.77 -16.57
CA GLY A 32 -13.89 -7.65 -15.70
C GLY A 32 -13.32 -8.87 -16.42
N PRO A 33 -12.56 -9.70 -15.69
CA PRO A 33 -11.92 -10.89 -16.23
C PRO A 33 -12.95 -11.89 -16.72
N ARG A 34 -12.61 -12.63 -17.79
CA ARG A 34 -13.38 -13.78 -18.24
C ARG A 34 -13.31 -14.86 -17.17
N PHE A 35 -14.42 -15.56 -16.96
CA PHE A 35 -14.50 -16.70 -16.03
C PHE A 35 -15.45 -17.75 -16.59
N THR A 36 -15.17 -19.02 -16.31
CA THR A 36 -16.01 -20.18 -16.70
C THR A 36 -16.91 -20.60 -15.55
N ASP A 37 -16.35 -20.62 -14.35
CA ASP A 37 -17.04 -20.66 -13.08
C ASP A 37 -16.39 -19.62 -12.16
N ARG A 38 -16.92 -19.38 -10.96
CA ARG A 38 -16.33 -18.37 -10.04
C ARG A 38 -14.95 -18.78 -9.46
N VAL A 39 -14.32 -19.82 -9.99
CA VAL A 39 -13.02 -20.35 -9.53
C VAL A 39 -11.99 -20.55 -10.63
N THR A 40 -12.37 -20.55 -11.92
CA THR A 40 -11.48 -20.74 -13.07
C THR A 40 -11.62 -19.58 -14.07
N ALA A 41 -10.49 -19.11 -14.60
CA ALA A 41 -10.45 -18.11 -15.66
C ALA A 41 -9.82 -18.67 -16.94
N PRO A 42 -10.38 -18.43 -18.15
CA PRO A 42 -9.79 -18.90 -19.41
C PRO A 42 -8.33 -18.47 -19.62
N VAL A 43 -7.92 -17.35 -19.03
CA VAL A 43 -6.55 -16.84 -19.07
C VAL A 43 -5.56 -17.81 -18.40
N ASP A 44 -6.00 -18.59 -17.42
CA ASP A 44 -5.17 -19.53 -16.66
C ASP A 44 -4.62 -20.60 -17.61
N ARG A 45 -5.50 -21.16 -18.45
CA ARG A 45 -5.13 -22.11 -19.51
C ARG A 45 -4.30 -21.48 -20.62
N GLU A 46 -4.63 -20.24 -21.03
CA GLU A 46 -3.87 -19.51 -22.05
C GLU A 46 -2.41 -19.30 -21.61
N ILE A 47 -2.20 -18.88 -20.35
CA ILE A 47 -0.89 -18.68 -19.75
C ILE A 47 -0.16 -20.01 -19.58
N GLU A 48 -0.83 -21.06 -19.10
CA GLU A 48 -0.18 -22.35 -18.91
C GLU A 48 0.38 -22.90 -20.23
N LEU A 49 -0.41 -22.85 -21.31
CA LEU A 49 0.04 -23.33 -22.62
C LEU A 49 1.22 -22.49 -23.14
N PHE A 50 1.17 -21.17 -22.96
CA PHE A 50 2.26 -20.26 -23.31
C PHE A 50 3.55 -20.56 -22.54
N LEU A 51 3.46 -20.74 -21.21
CA LEU A 51 4.62 -21.07 -20.38
C LEU A 51 5.14 -22.47 -20.70
N ARG A 52 4.26 -23.45 -20.91
CA ARG A 52 4.61 -24.83 -21.26
C ARG A 52 5.47 -24.91 -22.51
N GLU A 53 5.07 -24.25 -23.59
CA GLU A 53 5.84 -24.22 -24.85
C GLU A 53 7.26 -23.70 -24.62
N ARG A 54 7.38 -22.55 -23.95
CA ARG A 54 8.67 -21.88 -23.72
C ARG A 54 9.57 -22.66 -22.75
N LEU A 55 9.03 -23.12 -21.64
CA LEU A 55 9.80 -23.83 -20.62
C LEU A 55 10.30 -25.19 -21.12
N LEU A 56 9.49 -25.92 -21.89
CA LEU A 56 9.90 -27.19 -22.50
C LEU A 56 10.93 -27.00 -23.62
N ALA A 57 10.89 -25.88 -24.34
CA ALA A 57 11.93 -25.53 -25.31
C ALA A 57 13.28 -25.22 -24.64
N LEU A 58 13.27 -24.63 -23.43
CA LEU A 58 14.49 -24.39 -22.64
C LEU A 58 15.06 -25.68 -22.06
N LEU A 59 14.19 -26.50 -21.47
CA LEU A 59 14.56 -27.77 -20.86
C LEU A 59 13.42 -28.79 -21.04
N PRO A 60 13.62 -29.81 -21.91
CA PRO A 60 12.72 -30.94 -22.02
C PRO A 60 12.70 -31.73 -20.71
N ALA A 61 11.69 -31.48 -19.89
CA ALA A 61 11.48 -32.06 -18.57
C ALA A 61 10.00 -32.41 -18.38
N ARG A 62 9.69 -33.13 -17.30
CA ARG A 62 8.28 -33.27 -16.88
C ARG A 62 7.70 -31.89 -16.62
N PHE A 63 6.44 -31.67 -16.99
CA PHE A 63 5.73 -30.42 -16.74
C PHE A 63 4.44 -30.72 -15.98
N VAL A 64 4.29 -30.12 -14.81
CA VAL A 64 3.07 -30.16 -14.00
C VAL A 64 2.46 -28.76 -14.01
N GLY A 65 1.29 -28.64 -14.62
CA GLY A 65 0.46 -27.44 -14.61
C GLY A 65 -0.91 -27.72 -13.99
N GLU A 66 -1.65 -26.67 -13.68
CA GLU A 66 -2.97 -26.72 -13.05
C GLU A 66 -4.09 -27.08 -14.03
N GLU A 67 -4.05 -26.52 -15.25
CA GLU A 67 -5.19 -26.41 -16.18
C GLU A 67 -5.14 -27.39 -17.35
N ALA A 68 -3.95 -27.64 -17.93
CA ALA A 68 -3.80 -28.45 -19.14
C ALA A 68 -3.09 -29.79 -18.87
N GLY A 69 -3.11 -30.24 -17.62
CA GLY A 69 -2.61 -31.54 -17.18
C GLY A 69 -1.09 -31.69 -17.24
N VAL A 70 -0.62 -32.91 -17.03
CA VAL A 70 0.82 -33.22 -16.93
C VAL A 70 1.40 -33.66 -18.27
N VAL A 71 2.53 -33.09 -18.66
CA VAL A 71 3.35 -33.61 -19.76
C VAL A 71 4.42 -34.54 -19.21
N THR A 72 4.38 -35.80 -19.62
CA THR A 72 5.42 -36.81 -19.36
C THR A 72 6.47 -36.73 -20.45
N ALA A 73 7.67 -36.24 -20.11
CA ALA A 73 8.89 -36.38 -20.91
C ALA A 73 9.87 -37.32 -20.17
N ASP A 74 10.84 -37.90 -20.87
CA ASP A 74 11.92 -38.67 -20.25
C ASP A 74 12.60 -37.80 -19.19
N THR A 75 12.38 -38.16 -17.92
CA THR A 75 12.77 -37.33 -16.79
C THR A 75 14.29 -37.37 -16.65
N ASN A 76 14.98 -36.35 -17.15
CA ASN A 76 16.40 -36.07 -16.85
C ASN A 76 16.62 -35.71 -15.35
N GLY A 77 15.75 -36.18 -14.46
CA GLY A 77 15.66 -35.79 -13.05
C GLY A 77 14.97 -34.43 -12.82
N PHE A 78 14.49 -33.74 -13.86
CA PHE A 78 13.90 -32.41 -13.75
C PHE A 78 12.38 -32.40 -13.92
N CYS A 79 11.72 -31.47 -13.22
CA CYS A 79 10.28 -31.23 -13.31
C CYS A 79 9.96 -29.73 -13.20
N TRP A 80 9.32 -29.17 -14.23
CA TRP A 80 8.66 -27.87 -14.15
C TRP A 80 7.37 -27.99 -13.37
N VAL A 81 7.16 -27.09 -12.40
CA VAL A 81 5.93 -26.96 -11.61
C VAL A 81 5.44 -25.54 -11.77
N VAL A 82 4.27 -25.37 -12.38
CA VAL A 82 3.78 -24.08 -12.87
C VAL A 82 2.35 -23.86 -12.41
N ASP A 83 2.16 -22.80 -11.63
CA ASP A 83 0.85 -22.20 -11.41
C ASP A 83 0.73 -20.96 -12.31
N PRO A 84 -0.12 -21.01 -13.35
CA PRO A 84 -0.28 -19.88 -14.26
C PRO A 84 -0.94 -18.66 -13.60
N HIS A 85 -1.65 -18.85 -12.49
CA HIS A 85 -2.45 -17.81 -11.85
C HIS A 85 -2.79 -18.13 -10.36
N ASP A 86 -1.81 -18.07 -9.48
CA ASP A 86 -2.04 -18.26 -8.05
C ASP A 86 -2.91 -17.12 -7.49
N GLY A 87 -4.03 -17.47 -6.87
CA GLY A 87 -5.01 -16.53 -6.31
C GLY A 87 -6.22 -16.21 -7.21
N THR A 88 -6.52 -17.03 -8.23
CA THR A 88 -7.63 -16.85 -9.20
C THR A 88 -8.94 -16.39 -8.57
N ARG A 89 -9.38 -17.02 -7.48
CA ARG A 89 -10.66 -16.64 -6.85
C ARG A 89 -10.69 -15.17 -6.41
N ALA A 90 -9.65 -14.70 -5.74
CA ALA A 90 -9.60 -13.32 -5.27
C ALA A 90 -9.49 -12.34 -6.46
N PHE A 91 -8.75 -12.74 -7.50
CA PHE A 91 -8.65 -11.99 -8.76
C PHE A 91 -10.03 -11.81 -9.43
N LEU A 92 -10.84 -12.87 -9.50
CA LEU A 92 -12.21 -12.83 -10.01
C LEU A 92 -13.15 -11.97 -9.14
N GLU A 93 -12.88 -11.88 -7.84
CA GLU A 93 -13.52 -10.96 -6.90
C GLU A 93 -12.97 -9.51 -7.01
N GLY A 94 -12.07 -9.25 -7.97
CA GLY A 94 -11.46 -7.95 -8.23
C GLY A 94 -10.30 -7.60 -7.30
N ARG A 95 -9.70 -8.55 -6.58
CA ARG A 95 -8.59 -8.25 -5.67
C ARG A 95 -7.25 -8.29 -6.41
N ARG A 96 -6.42 -7.28 -6.14
CA ARG A 96 -5.03 -7.21 -6.59
C ARG A 96 -4.15 -8.16 -5.76
N GLY A 97 -3.04 -8.62 -6.34
CA GLY A 97 -2.07 -9.49 -5.66
C GLY A 97 -2.16 -10.99 -5.97
N SER A 98 -2.77 -11.39 -7.10
CA SER A 98 -2.49 -12.70 -7.71
C SER A 98 -1.12 -12.72 -8.39
N ALA A 99 -0.59 -13.90 -8.69
CA ALA A 99 0.75 -14.04 -9.25
C ALA A 99 0.88 -15.20 -10.22
N VAL A 100 1.86 -15.10 -11.13
CA VAL A 100 2.37 -16.23 -11.90
C VAL A 100 3.51 -16.87 -11.09
N SER A 101 3.52 -18.19 -10.96
CA SER A 101 4.49 -18.94 -10.16
C SER A 101 5.10 -20.09 -10.95
N VAL A 102 6.43 -20.07 -11.10
CA VAL A 102 7.18 -21.08 -11.86
C VAL A 102 8.34 -21.61 -11.02
N ALA A 103 8.41 -22.93 -10.85
CA ALA A 103 9.51 -23.62 -10.22
C ALA A 103 10.14 -24.68 -11.11
N LEU A 104 11.43 -24.90 -10.94
CA LEU A 104 12.12 -26.09 -11.45
C LEU A 104 12.54 -26.96 -10.26
N LEU A 105 12.12 -28.21 -10.28
CA LEU A 105 12.58 -29.23 -9.35
C LEU A 105 13.66 -30.09 -10.01
N ARG A 106 14.66 -30.51 -9.22
CA ARG A 106 15.65 -31.54 -9.57
C ARG A 106 15.56 -32.65 -8.53
N GLN A 107 15.05 -33.82 -8.90
CA GLN A 107 14.81 -34.97 -8.01
C GLN A 107 13.99 -34.57 -6.77
N GLY A 108 12.83 -33.94 -7.00
CA GLY A 108 11.95 -33.43 -5.94
C GLY A 108 12.46 -32.22 -5.16
N LYS A 109 13.66 -31.68 -5.45
CA LYS A 109 14.22 -30.50 -4.75
C LYS A 109 14.04 -29.23 -5.58
N PRO A 110 13.50 -28.12 -5.03
CA PRO A 110 13.45 -26.86 -5.73
C PRO A 110 14.86 -26.29 -6.01
N VAL A 111 15.15 -25.99 -7.28
CA VAL A 111 16.44 -25.44 -7.73
C VAL A 111 16.31 -24.12 -8.49
N LEU A 112 15.08 -23.71 -8.83
CA LEU A 112 14.75 -22.42 -9.43
C LEU A 112 13.33 -22.04 -9.01
N GLY A 113 13.10 -20.76 -8.70
CA GLY A 113 11.78 -20.21 -8.45
C GLY A 113 11.68 -18.80 -9.01
N VAL A 114 10.59 -18.52 -9.73
CA VAL A 114 10.22 -17.18 -10.19
C VAL A 114 8.75 -16.96 -9.85
N VAL A 115 8.48 -15.89 -9.09
CA VAL A 115 7.12 -15.46 -8.73
C VAL A 115 6.95 -14.02 -9.18
N PHE A 116 5.90 -13.75 -9.95
CA PHE A 116 5.60 -12.41 -10.44
C PHE A 116 4.16 -12.02 -10.13
N ALA A 117 3.99 -10.99 -9.30
CA ALA A 117 2.71 -10.34 -9.06
C ALA A 117 2.62 -9.08 -9.95
N PRO A 118 1.96 -9.12 -11.12
CA PRO A 118 1.91 -7.97 -12.02
C PRO A 118 1.10 -6.81 -11.45
N LEU A 119 0.17 -7.10 -10.53
CA LEU A 119 -0.73 -6.14 -9.90
C LEU A 119 -0.59 -6.21 -8.37
N SER A 120 0.61 -5.99 -7.82
CA SER A 120 0.78 -5.93 -6.36
C SER A 120 0.11 -4.68 -5.79
N PRO A 121 -0.75 -4.79 -4.77
CA PRO A 121 -1.50 -3.65 -4.24
C PRO A 121 -0.59 -2.53 -3.72
N ASP A 122 0.47 -2.86 -2.99
CA ASP A 122 1.35 -1.87 -2.35
C ASP A 122 2.56 -1.47 -3.19
N ARG A 123 2.90 -2.22 -4.26
CA ARG A 123 4.17 -2.04 -5.00
C ARG A 123 4.05 -1.93 -6.52
N GLY A 124 2.87 -2.18 -7.09
CA GLY A 124 2.70 -2.35 -8.54
C GLY A 124 3.34 -3.66 -9.02
N PRO A 125 3.83 -3.74 -10.27
CA PRO A 125 4.48 -4.97 -10.75
C PRO A 125 5.69 -5.35 -9.89
N ASP A 126 5.73 -6.59 -9.40
CA ASP A 126 6.78 -7.06 -8.47
C ASP A 126 7.19 -8.52 -8.77
N LEU A 127 8.42 -8.69 -9.23
CA LEU A 127 9.01 -9.97 -9.63
C LEU A 127 10.13 -10.37 -8.67
N ILE A 128 10.09 -11.60 -8.18
CA ILE A 128 11.10 -12.16 -7.28
C ILE A 128 11.59 -13.48 -7.86
N ALA A 129 12.91 -13.62 -8.00
CA ALA A 129 13.49 -14.70 -8.77
C ALA A 129 14.82 -15.20 -8.18
N TRP A 130 15.02 -16.51 -8.25
CA TRP A 130 16.25 -17.17 -7.83
C TRP A 130 16.48 -18.48 -8.58
N ALA A 131 17.75 -18.85 -8.75
CA ALA A 131 18.17 -20.18 -9.16
C ALA A 131 19.46 -20.58 -8.44
N GLU A 132 19.68 -21.89 -8.30
CA GLU A 132 20.91 -22.44 -7.72
C GLU A 132 22.15 -21.88 -8.42
N GLY A 133 23.07 -21.31 -7.65
CA GLY A 133 24.32 -20.72 -8.15
C GLY A 133 24.29 -19.22 -8.43
N VAL A 134 23.15 -18.55 -8.26
CA VAL A 134 23.03 -17.08 -8.37
C VAL A 134 22.32 -16.45 -7.16
N PRO A 135 22.51 -15.13 -6.90
CA PRO A 135 21.81 -14.44 -5.83
C PRO A 135 20.29 -14.38 -6.05
N LEU A 136 19.53 -14.30 -4.94
CA LEU A 136 18.10 -13.96 -4.96
C LEU A 136 17.95 -12.52 -5.44
N THR A 137 17.02 -12.28 -6.36
CA THR A 137 16.77 -10.94 -6.91
C THR A 137 15.31 -10.54 -6.79
N ARG A 138 15.06 -9.23 -6.70
CA ARG A 138 13.75 -8.61 -6.80
C ARG A 138 13.82 -7.53 -7.87
N ASN A 139 13.00 -7.65 -8.90
CA ASN A 139 12.98 -6.74 -10.05
C ASN A 139 14.37 -6.54 -10.69
N GLY A 140 15.19 -7.61 -10.71
CA GLY A 140 16.56 -7.60 -11.23
C GLY A 140 17.63 -7.18 -10.22
N GLU A 141 17.25 -6.59 -9.09
CA GLU A 141 18.20 -6.14 -8.07
C GLU A 141 18.48 -7.23 -7.03
N PRO A 142 19.75 -7.48 -6.65
CA PRO A 142 20.10 -8.45 -5.61
C PRO A 142 19.47 -8.12 -4.26
N VAL A 143 19.05 -9.16 -3.54
CA VAL A 143 18.47 -9.06 -2.20
C VAL A 143 19.48 -9.52 -1.16
N THR A 144 19.64 -8.74 -0.09
CA THR A 144 20.55 -9.05 1.03
C THR A 144 19.83 -9.55 2.28
N ALA A 145 18.49 -9.57 2.28
CA ALA A 145 17.70 -10.05 3.39
C ALA A 145 18.03 -11.52 3.71
N SER A 146 18.08 -11.85 5.00
CA SER A 146 18.28 -13.21 5.48
C SER A 146 17.21 -13.57 6.49
N LEU A 147 16.63 -14.76 6.32
CA LEU A 147 15.70 -15.35 7.28
C LEU A 147 16.43 -16.16 8.36
N HIS A 148 17.75 -16.27 8.24
CA HIS A 148 18.56 -17.01 9.20
C HIS A 148 18.45 -16.34 10.58
N GLN A 149 18.15 -17.14 11.62
CA GLN A 149 18.04 -16.69 13.01
C GLN A 149 16.97 -15.61 13.30
N ARG A 150 16.12 -15.26 12.33
CA ARG A 150 15.04 -14.30 12.56
C ARG A 150 13.95 -14.90 13.45
N ARG A 151 13.53 -14.11 14.44
CA ARG A 151 12.37 -14.35 15.30
C ARG A 151 11.25 -13.42 14.89
N ILE A 152 10.05 -13.68 15.40
CA ILE A 152 8.93 -12.74 15.28
C ILE A 152 9.04 -11.70 16.41
N GLU A 153 9.17 -10.43 16.03
CA GLU A 153 9.27 -9.28 16.93
C GLU A 153 8.10 -8.31 16.72
N ALA A 154 8.00 -7.31 17.59
CA ALA A 154 7.00 -6.25 17.43
C ALA A 154 7.23 -5.50 16.11
N GLY A 155 6.17 -5.28 15.34
CA GLY A 155 6.23 -4.63 14.03
C GLY A 155 6.52 -5.57 12.85
N ASP A 156 7.01 -6.79 13.08
CA ASP A 156 7.24 -7.76 12.00
C ASP A 156 5.92 -8.15 11.31
N VAL A 157 5.98 -8.33 9.99
CA VAL A 157 4.80 -8.69 9.19
C VAL A 157 4.75 -10.21 8.97
N VAL A 158 3.57 -10.77 9.22
CA VAL A 158 3.18 -12.13 8.83
C VAL A 158 2.15 -12.07 7.71
N PHE A 159 2.45 -12.70 6.58
CA PHE A 159 1.55 -12.72 5.44
C PHE A 159 0.48 -13.80 5.59
N LEU A 160 -0.80 -13.40 5.53
CA LEU A 160 -1.94 -14.31 5.68
C LEU A 160 -2.76 -14.33 4.39
N ASN A 161 -3.60 -15.36 4.24
CA ASN A 161 -4.55 -15.44 3.13
C ASN A 161 -5.45 -14.19 3.12
N HIS A 162 -5.83 -13.72 1.93
CA HIS A 162 -6.64 -12.49 1.76
C HIS A 162 -7.80 -12.39 2.75
N GLY A 163 -8.60 -13.44 2.93
CA GLY A 163 -9.74 -13.44 3.86
C GLY A 163 -9.43 -13.16 5.34
N ALA A 164 -8.16 -13.08 5.76
CA ALA A 164 -7.77 -12.72 7.13
C ALA A 164 -8.23 -11.32 7.55
N TRP A 165 -8.41 -10.38 6.60
CA TRP A 165 -8.92 -9.04 6.90
C TRP A 165 -10.32 -9.06 7.52
N GLN A 166 -11.12 -10.10 7.26
CA GLN A 166 -12.49 -10.21 7.76
C GLN A 166 -12.58 -10.43 9.27
N ARG A 167 -11.49 -10.89 9.90
CA ARG A 167 -11.41 -11.17 11.35
C ARG A 167 -10.10 -10.60 11.90
N PRO A 168 -9.97 -9.27 11.91
CA PRO A 168 -8.70 -8.62 12.20
C PRO A 168 -8.25 -8.84 13.64
N VAL A 169 -9.16 -8.87 14.62
CA VAL A 169 -8.76 -9.02 16.04
C VAL A 169 -8.21 -10.41 16.30
N TRP A 170 -8.85 -11.44 15.76
CA TRP A 170 -8.42 -12.84 15.84
C TRP A 170 -7.04 -13.03 15.22
N ASN A 171 -6.86 -12.55 13.99
CA ASN A 171 -5.61 -12.71 13.27
C ASN A 171 -4.47 -11.90 13.91
N SER A 172 -4.72 -10.67 14.37
CA SER A 172 -3.74 -9.88 15.13
C SER A 172 -3.29 -10.60 16.41
N LYS A 173 -4.20 -11.25 17.14
CA LYS A 173 -3.84 -12.06 18.33
C LYS A 173 -3.02 -13.30 17.96
N ALA A 174 -3.31 -13.94 16.83
CA ALA A 174 -2.60 -15.13 16.38
C ALA A 174 -1.15 -14.82 15.96
N VAL A 175 -0.89 -13.63 15.38
CA VAL A 175 0.45 -13.22 14.93
C VAL A 175 1.25 -12.44 15.96
N ALA A 176 0.68 -12.09 17.12
CA ALA A 176 1.37 -11.30 18.15
C ALA A 176 2.72 -11.94 18.58
N PRO A 177 3.80 -11.14 18.75
CA PRO A 177 3.83 -9.66 18.79
C PRO A 177 3.87 -8.98 17.41
N GLY A 178 3.91 -9.75 16.31
CA GLY A 178 3.90 -9.21 14.96
C GLY A 178 2.54 -8.66 14.53
N ARG A 179 2.47 -8.30 13.27
CA ARG A 179 1.32 -7.75 12.55
C ARG A 179 1.02 -8.65 11.36
N PHE A 180 -0.14 -8.49 10.73
CA PHE A 180 -0.46 -9.28 9.54
C PHE A 180 -0.79 -8.44 8.31
N MET A 181 -0.37 -8.94 7.15
CA MET A 181 -0.77 -8.40 5.85
C MET A 181 -1.52 -9.48 5.04
N PRO A 182 -2.79 -9.26 4.71
CA PRO A 182 -3.56 -10.17 3.85
C PRO A 182 -3.13 -10.00 2.38
N LEU A 183 -2.83 -11.11 1.70
CA LEU A 183 -2.57 -11.14 0.26
C LEU A 183 -3.19 -12.41 -0.38
N PRO A 184 -3.66 -12.36 -1.64
CA PRO A 184 -4.24 -13.52 -2.32
C PRO A 184 -3.26 -14.69 -2.52
N SER A 185 -2.24 -14.50 -3.35
CA SER A 185 -1.32 -15.55 -3.78
C SER A 185 -0.46 -16.05 -2.62
N ILE A 186 -0.42 -17.36 -2.38
CA ILE A 186 0.51 -17.95 -1.41
C ILE A 186 1.94 -17.95 -1.94
N ALA A 187 2.15 -18.20 -3.24
CA ALA A 187 3.46 -18.12 -3.88
C ALA A 187 4.07 -16.73 -3.65
N TYR A 188 3.29 -15.67 -3.85
CA TYR A 188 3.72 -14.28 -3.64
C TYR A 188 3.94 -13.96 -2.18
N ARG A 189 3.10 -14.46 -1.26
CA ARG A 189 3.33 -14.31 0.18
C ARG A 189 4.66 -14.93 0.61
N LEU A 190 4.99 -16.13 0.15
CA LEU A 190 6.28 -16.79 0.42
C LEU A 190 7.44 -16.00 -0.20
N ALA A 191 7.28 -15.50 -1.43
CA ALA A 191 8.27 -14.67 -2.11
C ALA A 191 8.56 -13.36 -1.35
N ARG A 192 7.51 -12.68 -0.84
CA ARG A 192 7.64 -11.45 -0.04
C ARG A 192 8.44 -11.67 1.25
N VAL A 193 8.24 -12.82 1.90
CA VAL A 193 9.04 -13.22 3.07
C VAL A 193 10.49 -13.46 2.68
N ALA A 194 10.75 -14.15 1.56
CA ALA A 194 12.11 -14.41 1.08
C ALA A 194 12.91 -13.12 0.84
N VAL A 195 12.25 -12.03 0.44
CA VAL A 195 12.90 -10.72 0.21
C VAL A 195 12.87 -9.78 1.41
N GLY A 196 12.46 -10.27 2.59
CA GLY A 196 12.53 -9.53 3.85
C GLY A 196 11.39 -8.56 4.13
N ASP A 197 10.30 -8.59 3.35
CA ASP A 197 9.11 -7.75 3.64
C ASP A 197 8.30 -8.28 4.84
N GLY A 198 8.61 -9.48 5.33
CA GLY A 198 7.99 -10.09 6.50
C GLY A 198 8.83 -11.26 7.02
N VAL A 199 8.40 -11.85 8.13
CA VAL A 199 9.12 -12.96 8.80
C VAL A 199 8.54 -14.33 8.48
N ALA A 200 7.25 -14.38 8.13
CA ALA A 200 6.56 -15.61 7.82
C ALA A 200 5.34 -15.40 6.93
N ALA A 201 4.92 -16.45 6.24
CA ALA A 201 3.66 -16.58 5.54
C ALA A 201 2.94 -17.82 6.05
N VAL A 202 1.62 -17.72 6.27
CA VAL A 202 0.80 -18.80 6.80
C VAL A 202 -0.40 -19.06 5.91
N THR A 203 -0.66 -20.33 5.59
CA THR A 203 -1.93 -20.78 5.00
C THR A 203 -2.48 -21.95 5.81
N LEU A 204 -3.76 -21.86 6.14
CA LEU A 204 -4.51 -22.88 6.89
C LEU A 204 -5.46 -23.69 5.98
N ARG A 205 -5.35 -23.45 4.67
CA ARG A 205 -6.10 -24.14 3.62
C ARG A 205 -5.19 -25.16 2.95
N PRO A 206 -5.75 -26.28 2.45
CA PRO A 206 -5.00 -27.19 1.61
C PRO A 206 -4.40 -26.45 0.43
N VAL A 207 -3.13 -26.73 0.17
CA VAL A 207 -2.38 -26.24 -0.99
C VAL A 207 -1.67 -27.43 -1.63
N ASN A 208 -1.23 -27.26 -2.86
CA ASN A 208 -0.50 -28.27 -3.61
C ASN A 208 0.89 -27.75 -4.05
N ALA A 209 1.63 -28.54 -4.82
CA ALA A 209 2.97 -28.17 -5.27
C ALA A 209 3.00 -26.91 -6.14
N LEU A 210 1.98 -26.67 -6.97
CA LEU A 210 1.85 -25.54 -7.88
C LEU A 210 1.85 -24.21 -7.09
N ASP A 211 1.08 -24.18 -6.00
CA ASP A 211 0.93 -23.05 -5.09
C ASP A 211 2.24 -22.65 -4.39
N ILE A 212 3.11 -23.61 -4.06
CA ILE A 212 4.19 -23.42 -3.07
C ILE A 212 5.60 -23.68 -3.59
N ALA A 213 5.80 -24.42 -4.69
CA ALA A 213 7.14 -24.82 -5.12
C ALA A 213 8.06 -23.64 -5.43
N ALA A 214 7.57 -22.62 -6.14
CA ALA A 214 8.38 -21.45 -6.50
C ALA A 214 8.69 -20.62 -5.25
N GLY A 215 7.67 -20.34 -4.42
CA GLY A 215 7.84 -19.65 -3.15
C GLY A 215 8.79 -20.38 -2.19
N HIS A 216 8.76 -21.72 -2.17
CA HIS A 216 9.67 -22.52 -1.37
C HIS A 216 11.12 -22.42 -1.87
N ALA A 217 11.36 -22.43 -3.19
CA ALA A 217 12.70 -22.21 -3.75
C ALA A 217 13.27 -20.84 -3.30
N LEU A 218 12.44 -19.80 -3.32
CA LEU A 218 12.83 -18.45 -2.87
C LEU A 218 13.12 -18.42 -1.36
N LEU A 219 12.31 -19.09 -0.54
CA LEU A 219 12.58 -19.20 0.90
C LEU A 219 13.89 -19.91 1.19
N LEU A 220 14.19 -21.01 0.49
CA LEU A 220 15.46 -21.75 0.65
C LEU A 220 16.65 -20.85 0.32
N ALA A 221 16.55 -20.05 -0.75
CA ALA A 221 17.57 -19.06 -1.12
C ALA A 221 17.83 -18.02 -0.02
N ALA A 222 16.78 -17.62 0.69
CA ALA A 222 16.85 -16.67 1.80
C ALA A 222 17.21 -17.33 3.17
N GLY A 223 17.43 -18.65 3.19
CA GLY A 223 17.72 -19.41 4.41
C GLY A 223 16.51 -19.70 5.30
N GLY A 224 15.30 -19.62 4.74
CA GLY A 224 14.03 -19.96 5.40
C GLY A 224 13.64 -21.43 5.25
N VAL A 225 12.48 -21.77 5.82
CA VAL A 225 11.89 -23.12 5.78
C VAL A 225 10.44 -23.07 5.31
N LEU A 226 9.93 -24.21 4.83
CA LEU A 226 8.51 -24.43 4.62
C LEU A 226 8.12 -25.76 5.27
N VAL A 227 7.16 -25.71 6.21
CA VAL A 227 6.71 -26.88 6.97
C VAL A 227 5.19 -26.99 6.95
N ALA A 228 4.68 -28.21 7.06
CA ALA A 228 3.26 -28.49 7.20
C ALA A 228 2.75 -28.16 8.63
N GLU A 229 1.43 -28.22 8.83
CA GLU A 229 0.79 -27.96 10.14
C GLU A 229 1.31 -28.89 11.25
N ASP A 230 1.64 -30.15 10.93
CA ASP A 230 2.26 -31.12 11.85
C ASP A 230 3.76 -30.86 12.11
N GLY A 231 4.40 -30.03 11.29
CA GLY A 231 5.80 -29.62 11.41
C GLY A 231 6.76 -30.43 10.57
N ALA A 232 6.26 -31.41 9.81
CA ALA A 232 7.06 -32.06 8.79
C ALA A 232 7.50 -31.03 7.73
N PRO A 233 8.77 -31.03 7.29
CA PRO A 233 9.19 -30.26 6.14
C PRO A 233 8.33 -30.59 4.91
N VAL A 234 7.96 -29.57 4.15
CA VAL A 234 7.26 -29.79 2.87
C VAL A 234 8.24 -30.39 1.88
N THR A 235 7.89 -31.55 1.31
CA THR A 235 8.67 -32.25 0.29
C THR A 235 7.87 -32.42 -1.00
N TYR A 236 8.57 -32.67 -2.10
CA TYR A 236 7.97 -32.98 -3.40
C TYR A 236 8.44 -34.35 -3.87
N SER A 237 7.55 -35.11 -4.51
CA SER A 237 7.93 -36.36 -5.18
C SER A 237 8.77 -36.08 -6.44
N ASP A 238 9.37 -37.13 -7.00
CA ASP A 238 10.04 -37.05 -8.32
C ASP A 238 9.07 -36.68 -9.45
N THR A 239 7.76 -36.87 -9.24
CA THR A 239 6.71 -36.45 -10.17
C THR A 239 6.26 -35.01 -9.98
N GLY A 240 6.82 -34.31 -8.99
CA GLY A 240 6.48 -32.92 -8.66
C GLY A 240 5.23 -32.76 -7.79
N ASP A 241 4.77 -33.81 -7.11
CA ASP A 241 3.58 -33.77 -6.26
C ASP A 241 3.90 -33.39 -4.81
N SER A 242 3.06 -32.55 -4.23
CA SER A 242 3.02 -32.21 -2.80
C SER A 242 1.63 -31.69 -2.46
N ARG A 243 1.07 -32.06 -1.29
CA ARG A 243 -0.32 -31.72 -0.90
C ARG A 243 -0.48 -31.48 0.61
N PRO A 244 0.22 -30.51 1.22
CA PRO A 244 0.01 -30.20 2.63
C PRO A 244 -1.39 -29.61 2.87
N SER A 245 -2.03 -30.01 3.98
CA SER A 245 -3.35 -29.48 4.40
C SER A 245 -3.32 -28.02 4.86
N ALA A 246 -2.13 -27.55 5.24
CA ALA A 246 -1.79 -26.21 5.66
C ALA A 246 -0.26 -26.11 5.73
N CYS A 247 0.31 -24.92 5.56
CA CYS A 247 1.75 -24.73 5.67
C CYS A 247 2.15 -23.36 6.25
N PHE A 248 3.35 -23.34 6.82
CA PHE A 248 4.00 -22.18 7.42
C PHE A 248 5.38 -22.04 6.78
N GLY A 249 5.64 -20.91 6.15
CA GLY A 249 6.90 -20.63 5.46
C GLY A 249 7.57 -19.37 5.98
N GLY A 250 8.89 -19.36 6.13
CA GLY A 250 9.63 -18.18 6.59
C GLY A 250 10.83 -18.52 7.46
N ALA A 251 11.16 -17.61 8.39
CA ALA A 251 12.23 -17.84 9.35
C ALA A 251 11.88 -18.98 10.31
N LEU A 252 12.84 -19.90 10.54
CA LEU A 252 12.59 -21.14 11.29
C LEU A 252 11.98 -20.90 12.68
N GLU A 253 12.52 -19.95 13.45
CA GLU A 253 12.05 -19.68 14.82
C GLU A 253 10.69 -18.96 14.83
N ALA A 254 10.46 -18.04 13.89
CA ALA A 254 9.15 -17.40 13.71
C ALA A 254 8.08 -18.42 13.32
N VAL A 255 8.38 -19.31 12.37
CA VAL A 255 7.50 -20.41 11.94
C VAL A 255 7.16 -21.34 13.10
N ALA A 256 8.16 -21.76 13.89
CA ALA A 256 7.94 -22.61 15.06
C ALA A 256 7.01 -21.93 16.09
N THR A 257 7.22 -20.63 16.34
CA THR A 257 6.39 -19.83 17.24
C THR A 257 4.95 -19.75 16.73
N LEU A 258 4.76 -19.39 15.46
CA LEU A 258 3.43 -19.22 14.86
C LEU A 258 2.66 -20.54 14.80
N ARG A 259 3.32 -21.67 14.53
CA ARG A 259 2.66 -23.00 14.51
C ARG A 259 2.07 -23.41 15.84
N SER A 260 2.66 -22.97 16.95
CA SER A 260 2.14 -23.26 18.30
C SER A 260 0.87 -22.49 18.66
N ARG A 261 0.45 -21.53 17.82
CA ARG A 261 -0.69 -20.64 18.09
C ARG A 261 -2.02 -21.26 17.68
N GLN A 262 -3.09 -20.75 18.28
CA GLN A 262 -4.45 -21.13 17.90
C GLN A 262 -4.88 -20.37 16.64
N TRP A 263 -5.10 -21.12 15.56
CA TRP A 263 -5.46 -20.57 14.26
C TRP A 263 -6.90 -20.84 13.83
N ARG A 264 -7.55 -21.83 14.45
CA ARG A 264 -8.91 -22.29 14.10
C ARG A 264 -9.89 -22.00 15.23
N GLY A 265 -11.17 -21.86 14.89
CA GLY A 265 -12.25 -21.68 15.86
C GLY A 265 -12.54 -20.23 16.26
N SER A 266 -12.24 -19.25 15.41
CA SER A 266 -12.58 -17.84 15.67
C SER A 266 -14.08 -17.63 15.84
N THR A 267 -14.46 -16.94 16.92
CA THR A 267 -15.83 -16.47 17.18
C THR A 267 -16.03 -15.00 16.79
N GLU A 268 -14.98 -14.31 16.32
CA GLU A 268 -15.08 -12.91 15.89
C GLU A 268 -16.01 -12.78 14.68
N PRO A 269 -17.03 -11.90 14.67
CA PRO A 269 -17.90 -11.70 13.51
C PRO A 269 -17.11 -11.38 12.24
N VAL A 270 -17.61 -11.85 11.09
CA VAL A 270 -17.06 -11.49 9.78
C VAL A 270 -17.34 -10.01 9.53
N ARG A 271 -16.30 -9.26 9.19
CA ARG A 271 -16.41 -7.86 8.76
C ARG A 271 -16.62 -7.76 7.25
N GLU A 272 -17.35 -6.74 6.85
CA GLU A 272 -17.58 -6.41 5.44
C GLU A 272 -16.51 -5.43 4.93
N PRO A 273 -16.22 -5.41 3.61
CA PRO A 273 -15.30 -4.44 3.06
C PRO A 273 -15.85 -3.02 3.24
N ARG A 274 -14.98 -2.06 3.60
CA ARG A 274 -15.36 -0.64 3.71
C ARG A 274 -15.44 0.06 2.36
N VAL A 275 -14.77 -0.48 1.34
CA VAL A 275 -14.79 0.02 -0.03
C VAL A 275 -15.19 -1.12 -0.96
N HIS A 276 -16.19 -0.85 -1.80
CA HIS A 276 -16.63 -1.76 -2.85
C HIS A 276 -16.23 -1.21 -4.21
N LEU A 277 -15.44 -1.98 -4.95
CA LEU A 277 -14.98 -1.63 -6.30
C LEU A 277 -15.73 -2.48 -7.33
N ALA A 278 -16.37 -1.81 -8.27
CA ALA A 278 -17.02 -2.44 -9.42
C ALA A 278 -16.05 -2.50 -10.61
N TRP A 279 -16.40 -3.31 -11.61
CA TRP A 279 -15.76 -3.25 -12.94
C TRP A 279 -16.23 -2.00 -13.72
N PRO A 280 -15.39 -1.42 -14.59
CA PRO A 280 -13.98 -1.76 -14.80
C PRO A 280 -13.09 -1.30 -13.64
N ARG A 281 -12.00 -2.03 -13.41
CA ARG A 281 -10.94 -1.62 -12.47
C ARG A 281 -10.01 -0.61 -13.11
N ALA A 282 -9.32 0.17 -12.29
CA ALA A 282 -8.30 1.08 -12.77
C ALA A 282 -7.13 0.28 -13.37
N ALA A 283 -6.63 0.76 -14.51
CA ALA A 283 -5.42 0.19 -15.09
C ALA A 283 -4.24 0.40 -14.14
N GLU A 284 -3.26 -0.51 -14.18
CA GLU A 284 -2.00 -0.34 -13.47
C GLU A 284 -1.13 0.70 -14.20
N ASP A 285 -1.47 1.97 -14.01
CA ASP A 285 -0.84 3.11 -14.68
C ASP A 285 -0.35 4.17 -13.67
N ALA A 286 0.28 5.23 -14.19
CA ALA A 286 0.80 6.31 -13.37
C ALA A 286 -0.28 7.06 -12.57
N SER A 287 -1.54 7.09 -13.04
CA SER A 287 -2.62 7.75 -12.29
C SER A 287 -2.99 6.93 -11.06
N LEU A 288 -3.14 5.60 -11.20
CA LEU A 288 -3.39 4.72 -10.06
C LEU A 288 -2.23 4.78 -9.07
N ASP A 289 -1.00 4.71 -9.58
CA ASP A 289 0.20 4.73 -8.77
C ASP A 289 0.32 6.02 -7.93
N ARG A 290 0.05 7.18 -8.54
CA ARG A 290 0.05 8.49 -7.88
C ARG A 290 -1.12 8.69 -6.93
N ALA A 291 -2.28 8.10 -7.19
CA ALA A 291 -3.41 8.16 -6.26
C ALA A 291 -3.11 7.37 -4.99
N ILE A 292 -2.57 6.16 -5.14
CA ILE A 292 -2.13 5.34 -4.00
C ILE A 292 -1.00 6.05 -3.26
N GLY A 293 0.00 6.57 -3.99
CA GLY A 293 1.08 7.37 -3.42
C GLY A 293 0.59 8.56 -2.61
N CYS A 294 -0.40 9.31 -3.13
CA CYS A 294 -0.99 10.46 -2.43
C CYS A 294 -1.60 10.07 -1.08
N LEU A 295 -2.47 9.06 -1.04
CA LEU A 295 -3.07 8.63 0.23
C LEU A 295 -2.02 7.96 1.15
N LEU A 296 -1.07 7.17 0.62
CA LEU A 296 -0.02 6.58 1.45
C LEU A 296 0.84 7.67 2.08
N GLY A 297 1.24 8.66 1.28
CA GLY A 297 2.05 9.80 1.73
C GLY A 297 1.35 10.62 2.81
N GLN A 298 0.01 10.78 2.73
CA GLN A 298 -0.80 11.39 3.79
C GLN A 298 -0.55 10.67 5.12
N VAL A 299 -0.82 9.36 5.17
CA VAL A 299 -0.78 8.59 6.43
C VAL A 299 0.65 8.34 6.91
N ILE A 300 1.60 8.16 5.99
CA ILE A 300 3.02 8.01 6.31
C ILE A 300 3.55 9.29 6.92
N GLY A 301 3.27 10.45 6.31
CA GLY A 301 3.74 11.74 6.78
C GLY A 301 3.19 12.07 8.17
N ASP A 302 1.88 11.88 8.35
CA ASP A 302 1.19 11.95 9.64
C ASP A 302 1.86 11.04 10.70
N SER A 303 1.90 9.72 10.45
CA SER A 303 2.43 8.74 11.40
C SER A 303 3.91 8.96 11.73
N LEU A 304 4.71 9.44 10.78
CA LEU A 304 6.11 9.77 11.02
C LEU A 304 6.24 11.01 11.90
N GLY A 305 5.42 12.03 11.64
CA GLY A 305 5.41 13.30 12.37
C GLY A 305 4.84 13.20 13.79
N ALA A 306 3.82 12.37 14.02
CA ALA A 306 3.17 12.18 15.32
C ALA A 306 4.13 11.65 16.42
N GLN A 307 5.25 11.03 16.02
CA GLN A 307 6.28 10.56 16.95
C GLN A 307 7.01 11.69 17.69
N VAL A 308 7.01 12.90 17.12
CA VAL A 308 7.77 14.04 17.65
C VAL A 308 6.99 15.36 17.62
N GLU A 309 5.68 15.29 17.51
CA GLU A 309 4.78 16.43 17.49
C GLU A 309 5.01 17.35 18.71
N PHE A 310 4.93 18.66 18.47
CA PHE A 310 5.17 19.75 19.41
C PHE A 310 6.60 19.88 19.94
N ARG A 311 7.54 19.04 19.50
CA ARG A 311 8.94 19.14 19.90
C ARG A 311 9.67 20.17 19.03
N ASP A 312 10.61 20.88 19.64
CA ASP A 312 11.50 21.77 18.89
C ASP A 312 12.56 20.97 18.10
N ALA A 313 13.08 21.57 17.02
CA ALA A 313 14.05 20.91 16.14
C ALA A 313 15.32 20.46 16.87
N ALA A 314 15.78 21.21 17.89
CA ALA A 314 16.97 20.85 18.64
C ALA A 314 16.72 19.63 19.55
N ALA A 315 15.53 19.52 20.14
CA ALA A 315 15.11 18.36 20.92
C ALA A 315 14.98 17.12 20.03
N ILE A 316 14.43 17.26 18.83
CA ILE A 316 14.35 16.18 17.86
C ILE A 316 15.75 15.73 17.46
N ALA A 317 16.63 16.65 17.09
CA ALA A 317 18.02 16.33 16.72
C ALA A 317 18.80 15.64 17.86
N ARG A 318 18.53 15.97 19.13
CA ARG A 318 19.13 15.28 20.28
C ARG A 318 18.67 13.83 20.42
N SER A 319 17.37 13.55 20.27
CA SER A 319 16.83 12.18 20.40
C SER A 319 16.93 11.35 19.12
N HIS A 320 16.98 12.01 17.96
CA HIS A 320 17.00 11.43 16.63
C HIS A 320 18.06 12.14 15.76
N PRO A 321 19.36 11.89 15.98
CA PRO A 321 20.43 12.60 15.27
C PRO A 321 20.39 12.45 13.74
N GLY A 322 19.79 11.36 13.23
CA GLY A 322 19.57 11.13 11.79
C GLY A 322 18.19 11.55 11.28
N GLY A 323 17.38 12.21 12.12
CA GLY A 323 15.95 12.41 11.91
C GLY A 323 15.11 11.17 12.27
N VAL A 324 13.78 11.33 12.31
CA VAL A 324 12.85 10.21 12.53
C VAL A 324 12.81 9.38 11.24
N ARG A 325 13.42 8.18 11.26
CA ARG A 325 13.68 7.37 10.05
C ARG A 325 12.71 6.21 9.84
N ASP A 326 12.00 5.80 10.89
CA ASP A 326 11.07 4.68 10.91
C ASP A 326 9.76 5.09 11.60
N ILE A 327 8.68 4.39 11.27
CA ILE A 327 7.40 4.52 11.95
C ILE A 327 7.34 3.46 13.05
N ARG A 328 7.20 3.89 14.31
CA ARG A 328 7.22 3.01 15.49
C ARG A 328 6.02 3.29 16.38
N ASP A 329 5.71 2.33 17.25
CA ASP A 329 4.72 2.54 18.31
C ASP A 329 5.23 3.63 19.28
N GLY A 330 4.33 4.41 19.89
CA GLY A 330 4.64 5.45 20.87
C GLY A 330 4.36 6.86 20.37
N GLY A 331 5.31 7.77 20.58
CA GLY A 331 5.16 9.18 20.19
C GLY A 331 4.35 10.02 21.17
N THR A 332 3.92 11.21 20.72
CA THR A 332 3.19 12.19 21.54
C THR A 332 1.89 11.62 22.11
N TRP A 333 1.22 10.78 21.32
CA TRP A 333 -0.10 10.24 21.65
C TRP A 333 -0.11 8.76 22.08
N ASP A 334 1.05 8.10 22.10
CA ASP A 334 1.21 6.66 22.34
C ASP A 334 0.40 5.80 21.34
N THR A 335 0.58 6.08 20.05
CA THR A 335 -0.12 5.44 18.94
C THR A 335 0.60 4.19 18.44
N LEU A 336 -0.11 3.31 17.72
CA LEU A 336 0.53 2.21 17.01
C LEU A 336 1.31 2.74 15.79
N ALA A 337 2.37 2.04 15.38
CA ALA A 337 3.08 2.36 14.16
C ALA A 337 2.10 2.34 12.97
N GLY A 338 2.03 3.45 12.23
CA GLY A 338 1.15 3.61 11.07
C GLY A 338 -0.30 3.96 11.43
N GLN A 339 -0.58 4.30 12.69
CA GLN A 339 -1.90 4.76 13.11
C GLN A 339 -2.13 6.23 12.74
N PRO A 340 -3.19 6.54 11.96
CA PRO A 340 -3.63 7.91 11.68
C PRO A 340 -3.90 8.76 12.92
N THR A 341 -3.56 10.06 12.86
CA THR A 341 -4.09 11.13 13.73
C THR A 341 -5.24 11.88 13.04
N ASP A 342 -5.65 13.04 13.56
CA ASP A 342 -6.79 13.79 12.99
C ASP A 342 -6.58 14.18 11.52
N ASP A 343 -5.33 14.49 11.12
CA ASP A 343 -4.90 14.75 9.75
C ASP A 343 -5.45 13.70 8.77
N SER A 344 -5.09 12.44 9.02
CA SER A 344 -5.40 11.33 8.13
C SER A 344 -6.78 10.74 8.41
N GLU A 345 -7.28 10.76 9.65
CA GLU A 345 -8.63 10.29 9.94
C GLU A 345 -9.69 11.16 9.23
N LEU A 346 -9.52 12.48 9.22
CA LEU A 346 -10.38 13.39 8.47
C LEU A 346 -10.21 13.22 6.96
N ALA A 347 -9.00 13.03 6.46
CA ALA A 347 -8.77 12.73 5.04
C ALA A 347 -9.45 11.42 4.63
N LEU A 348 -9.39 10.39 5.47
CA LEU A 348 -10.05 9.10 5.25
C LEU A 348 -11.58 9.23 5.28
N ALA A 349 -12.14 10.02 6.20
CA ALA A 349 -13.57 10.32 6.24
C ALA A 349 -14.04 11.06 4.97
N LEU A 350 -13.27 12.03 4.50
CA LEU A 350 -13.52 12.74 3.23
C LEU A 350 -13.45 11.78 2.05
N ALA A 351 -12.38 10.99 1.95
CA ALA A 351 -12.17 10.03 0.87
C ALA A 351 -13.33 9.03 0.76
N ARG A 352 -13.78 8.45 1.88
CA ARG A 352 -14.91 7.51 1.87
C ARG A 352 -16.22 8.19 1.49
N THR A 353 -16.41 9.46 1.84
CA THR A 353 -17.60 10.22 1.43
C THR A 353 -17.61 10.51 -0.06
N LEU A 354 -16.44 10.80 -0.65
CA LEU A 354 -16.29 11.08 -2.09
C LEU A 354 -16.34 9.83 -2.96
N ALA A 355 -15.92 8.68 -2.43
CA ALA A 355 -15.91 7.41 -3.16
C ALA A 355 -17.32 7.06 -3.67
N GLY A 356 -17.43 6.85 -4.99
CA GLY A 356 -18.68 6.53 -5.67
C GLY A 356 -19.55 7.74 -6.05
N ARG A 357 -19.19 8.97 -5.64
CA ARG A 357 -19.93 10.19 -5.98
C ARG A 357 -19.31 10.93 -7.17
N THR A 358 -20.15 11.46 -8.04
CA THR A 358 -19.72 12.30 -9.17
C THR A 358 -19.67 13.80 -8.83
N GLU A 359 -20.28 14.23 -7.73
CA GLU A 359 -20.34 15.63 -7.29
C GLU A 359 -19.90 15.78 -5.82
N TYR A 360 -19.42 16.96 -5.47
CA TYR A 360 -19.00 17.29 -4.10
C TYR A 360 -20.24 17.68 -3.30
N ASP A 361 -20.51 16.96 -2.22
CA ASP A 361 -21.65 17.19 -1.34
C ASP A 361 -21.14 17.68 0.02
N ALA A 362 -21.18 19.00 0.21
CA ALA A 362 -20.71 19.66 1.42
C ALA A 362 -21.46 19.19 2.69
N GLN A 363 -22.75 18.85 2.56
CA GLN A 363 -23.55 18.40 3.70
C GLN A 363 -23.16 16.99 4.12
N ALA A 364 -23.00 16.07 3.16
CA ALA A 364 -22.56 14.70 3.44
C ALA A 364 -21.16 14.67 4.07
N VAL A 365 -20.25 15.53 3.58
CA VAL A 365 -18.90 15.66 4.12
C VAL A 365 -18.92 16.24 5.53
N ALA A 366 -19.68 17.32 5.77
CA ALA A 366 -19.82 17.88 7.11
C ALA A 366 -20.37 16.85 8.11
N GLU A 367 -21.32 16.01 7.68
CA GLU A 367 -21.86 14.94 8.51
C GLU A 367 -20.82 13.85 8.80
N ALA A 368 -19.99 13.48 7.82
CA ALA A 368 -18.88 12.56 8.03
C ALA A 368 -17.88 13.10 9.06
N TYR A 369 -17.52 14.38 8.99
CA TYR A 369 -16.66 15.01 10.00
C TYR A 369 -17.31 15.07 11.38
N ARG A 370 -18.62 15.32 11.48
CA ARG A 370 -19.34 15.25 12.76
C ARG A 370 -19.36 13.84 13.34
N ARG A 371 -19.56 12.80 12.51
CA ARG A 371 -19.44 11.40 12.95
C ARG A 371 -18.04 11.08 13.46
N TRP A 372 -17.01 11.55 12.75
CA TRP A 372 -15.62 11.44 13.20
C TRP A 372 -15.42 12.12 14.56
N PHE A 373 -15.84 13.37 14.72
CA PHE A 373 -15.71 14.08 15.98
C PHE A 373 -16.48 13.40 17.12
N ALA A 374 -17.69 12.91 16.85
CA ALA A 374 -18.51 12.16 17.82
C ALA A 374 -17.87 10.82 18.24
N SER A 375 -16.98 10.26 17.41
CA SER A 375 -16.21 9.07 17.75
C SER A 375 -15.05 9.32 18.73
N ARG A 376 -14.91 10.56 19.23
CA ARG A 376 -13.92 10.99 20.24
C ARG A 376 -12.48 10.66 19.80
N PRO A 377 -11.99 11.30 18.72
CA PRO A 377 -10.59 11.17 18.33
C PRO A 377 -9.71 11.66 19.49
N PHE A 378 -8.51 11.07 19.63
CA PHE A 378 -7.58 11.44 20.70
C PHE A 378 -6.87 12.78 20.43
N ASP A 379 -6.88 13.20 19.18
CA ASP A 379 -6.41 14.51 18.75
C ASP A 379 -7.46 15.20 17.88
N CYS A 380 -7.54 16.53 17.97
CA CYS A 380 -8.41 17.38 17.17
C CYS A 380 -8.07 18.85 17.40
N GLY A 381 -7.67 19.54 16.33
CA GLY A 381 -7.43 20.98 16.40
C GLY A 381 -8.65 21.80 16.88
N ASN A 382 -8.41 22.81 17.73
CA ASN A 382 -9.46 23.62 18.36
C ASN A 382 -10.44 24.28 17.37
N THR A 383 -9.95 24.75 16.22
CA THR A 383 -10.79 25.36 15.17
C THR A 383 -11.76 24.33 14.58
N THR A 384 -11.25 23.13 14.28
CA THR A 384 -12.04 21.99 13.80
C THR A 384 -13.08 21.58 14.84
N ALA A 385 -12.68 21.37 16.09
CA ALA A 385 -13.58 20.99 17.18
C ALA A 385 -14.75 21.97 17.33
N ARG A 386 -14.47 23.29 17.36
CA ARG A 386 -15.50 24.33 17.49
C ARG A 386 -16.49 24.33 16.33
N ALA A 387 -16.04 24.06 15.12
CA ALA A 387 -16.90 24.00 13.94
C ALA A 387 -17.78 22.73 13.91
N LEU A 388 -17.30 21.62 14.47
CA LEU A 388 -18.00 20.33 14.43
C LEU A 388 -18.95 20.08 15.62
N LEU A 389 -18.95 20.97 16.63
CA LEU A 389 -19.95 20.94 17.70
C LEU A 389 -21.39 21.02 17.16
N PRO A 390 -22.39 20.51 17.91
CA PRO A 390 -23.78 20.82 17.65
C PRO A 390 -24.01 22.34 17.66
N ASN A 391 -24.48 22.90 16.54
CA ASN A 391 -24.58 24.35 16.31
C ASN A 391 -23.23 25.11 16.31
N GLY A 392 -22.12 24.40 16.09
CA GLY A 392 -20.80 24.99 15.94
C GLY A 392 -20.77 25.99 14.78
N VAL A 393 -20.04 27.09 14.99
CA VAL A 393 -19.84 28.13 13.97
C VAL A 393 -18.38 28.08 13.52
N PRO A 394 -18.11 27.88 12.21
CA PRO A 394 -16.76 27.91 11.68
C PRO A 394 -16.04 29.24 11.99
N ASP A 395 -14.78 29.15 12.40
CA ASP A 395 -14.01 30.33 12.82
C ASP A 395 -13.50 31.10 11.59
N ARG A 396 -14.02 32.32 11.39
CA ARG A 396 -13.70 33.17 10.23
C ARG A 396 -12.35 33.88 10.35
N VAL A 397 -11.73 33.88 11.52
CA VAL A 397 -10.47 34.57 11.79
C VAL A 397 -9.30 33.58 11.80
N SER A 398 -9.54 32.34 12.22
CA SER A 398 -8.52 31.31 12.30
C SER A 398 -7.87 31.04 10.94
N GLN A 399 -6.53 31.01 10.93
CA GLN A 399 -5.70 30.58 9.80
C GLN A 399 -5.01 29.24 10.08
N ALA A 400 -5.63 28.40 10.91
CA ALA A 400 -5.11 27.08 11.21
C ALA A 400 -5.13 26.16 9.96
N ASN A 401 -4.23 25.19 9.93
CA ASN A 401 -4.06 24.21 8.85
C ASN A 401 -5.09 23.06 8.84
N GLY A 402 -6.03 23.04 9.80
CA GLY A 402 -6.99 21.95 10.01
C GLY A 402 -7.88 21.60 8.80
N SER A 403 -8.05 22.50 7.83
CA SER A 403 -8.69 22.18 6.55
C SER A 403 -7.71 21.78 5.45
N LEU A 404 -6.48 22.31 5.43
CA LEU A 404 -5.47 21.96 4.43
C LEU A 404 -5.03 20.50 4.58
N MET A 405 -4.89 20.04 5.82
CA MET A 405 -4.37 18.71 6.11
C MET A 405 -5.21 17.56 5.58
N ARG A 406 -6.51 17.75 5.39
CA ARG A 406 -7.44 16.67 5.03
C ARG A 406 -7.90 16.65 3.56
N VAL A 407 -7.56 17.65 2.76
CA VAL A 407 -8.14 17.83 1.41
C VAL A 407 -7.41 17.09 0.28
N SER A 408 -6.34 16.32 0.57
CA SER A 408 -5.63 15.52 -0.44
C SER A 408 -6.54 14.55 -1.24
N PRO A 409 -7.60 13.91 -0.68
CA PRO A 409 -8.53 13.08 -1.44
C PRO A 409 -9.29 13.82 -2.54
N ILE A 410 -9.55 15.13 -2.39
CA ILE A 410 -10.24 15.93 -3.41
C ILE A 410 -9.41 16.00 -4.70
N GLY A 411 -8.08 16.11 -4.58
CA GLY A 411 -7.19 16.09 -5.73
C GLY A 411 -7.23 14.75 -6.49
N ILE A 412 -7.44 13.63 -5.78
CA ILE A 412 -7.65 12.30 -6.39
C ILE A 412 -9.06 12.14 -6.94
N TRP A 413 -10.07 12.77 -6.36
CA TRP A 413 -11.45 12.63 -6.82
C TRP A 413 -11.79 13.51 -8.02
N ALA A 414 -11.33 14.77 -8.04
CA ALA A 414 -11.87 15.81 -8.92
C ALA A 414 -11.65 15.58 -10.43
N GLY A 415 -10.57 14.91 -10.82
CA GLY A 415 -10.26 14.64 -12.23
C GLY A 415 -9.62 15.80 -12.99
N ASP A 416 -9.75 17.04 -12.53
CA ASP A 416 -9.04 18.21 -13.06
C ASP A 416 -8.74 19.25 -11.97
N PRO A 417 -7.72 20.13 -12.19
CA PRO A 417 -7.31 21.11 -11.20
C PRO A 417 -8.36 22.16 -10.81
N ALA A 418 -9.23 22.60 -11.73
CA ALA A 418 -10.19 23.66 -11.46
C ALA A 418 -11.34 23.15 -10.58
N ARG A 419 -11.85 21.96 -10.91
CA ARG A 419 -12.82 21.27 -10.06
C ARG A 419 -12.25 20.93 -8.68
N ALA A 420 -10.98 20.54 -8.61
CA ALA A 420 -10.30 20.29 -7.34
C ALA A 420 -10.24 21.55 -6.47
N ALA A 421 -9.90 22.70 -7.06
CA ALA A 421 -9.87 23.98 -6.36
C ALA A 421 -11.24 24.32 -5.76
N ALA A 422 -12.30 24.27 -6.58
CA ALA A 422 -13.65 24.62 -6.15
C ALA A 422 -14.15 23.73 -4.99
N ALA A 423 -13.94 22.41 -5.09
CA ALA A 423 -14.33 21.47 -4.04
C ALA A 423 -13.51 21.66 -2.76
N ALA A 424 -12.19 21.90 -2.86
CA ALA A 424 -11.34 22.12 -1.70
C ALA A 424 -11.64 23.46 -0.99
N MET A 425 -11.99 24.50 -1.74
CA MET A 425 -12.49 25.76 -1.19
C MET A 425 -13.80 25.57 -0.41
N ALA A 426 -14.72 24.78 -0.96
CA ALA A 426 -15.99 24.43 -0.29
C ALA A 426 -15.74 23.59 0.98
N ASP A 427 -14.83 22.61 0.93
CA ASP A 427 -14.46 21.79 2.09
C ASP A 427 -13.84 22.62 3.21
N SER A 428 -12.91 23.51 2.86
CA SER A 428 -12.29 24.40 3.85
C SER A 428 -13.34 25.21 4.57
N ALA A 429 -14.32 25.77 3.85
CA ALA A 429 -15.39 26.59 4.43
C ALA A 429 -16.23 25.90 5.50
N LEU A 430 -16.28 24.56 5.52
CA LEU A 430 -16.99 23.78 6.54
C LEU A 430 -16.45 24.02 7.96
N THR A 431 -15.17 24.41 8.09
CA THR A 431 -14.51 24.56 9.40
C THR A 431 -13.59 25.78 9.49
N HIS A 432 -12.95 26.14 8.37
CA HIS A 432 -11.96 27.21 8.22
C HIS A 432 -12.33 28.08 6.99
N PRO A 433 -13.37 28.93 7.10
CA PRO A 433 -13.83 29.81 6.00
C PRO A 433 -12.93 31.03 5.77
N HIS A 434 -11.79 31.13 6.46
CA HIS A 434 -10.85 32.21 6.22
C HIS A 434 -10.29 32.12 4.78
N PRO A 435 -10.24 33.24 4.01
CA PRO A 435 -9.82 33.22 2.61
C PRO A 435 -8.44 32.59 2.36
N VAL A 436 -7.47 32.82 3.25
CA VAL A 436 -6.13 32.19 3.18
C VAL A 436 -6.19 30.66 3.27
N CYS A 437 -7.03 30.09 4.15
CA CYS A 437 -7.20 28.65 4.25
C CYS A 437 -7.82 28.09 2.96
N GLN A 438 -8.85 28.77 2.44
CA GLN A 438 -9.50 28.40 1.19
C GLN A 438 -8.56 28.45 -0.02
N ALA A 439 -7.73 29.50 -0.14
CA ALA A 439 -6.73 29.63 -1.18
C ALA A 439 -5.66 28.53 -1.08
N ALA A 440 -5.15 28.25 0.12
CA ALA A 440 -4.20 27.17 0.37
C ALA A 440 -4.75 25.79 -0.01
N CYS A 441 -5.96 25.45 0.44
CA CYS A 441 -6.65 24.21 0.09
C CYS A 441 -6.87 24.09 -1.43
N SER A 442 -7.27 25.18 -2.09
CA SER A 442 -7.49 25.21 -3.53
C SER A 442 -6.20 24.91 -4.29
N ALA A 443 -5.12 25.63 -3.95
CA ALA A 443 -3.80 25.45 -4.56
C ALA A 443 -3.28 24.02 -4.42
N TYR A 444 -3.39 23.48 -3.21
CA TYR A 444 -2.92 22.16 -2.85
C TYR A 444 -3.69 21.05 -3.60
N ALA A 445 -5.02 21.08 -3.57
CA ALA A 445 -5.85 20.11 -4.28
C ALA A 445 -5.66 20.20 -5.80
N SER A 446 -5.48 21.39 -6.37
CA SER A 446 -5.17 21.59 -7.79
C SER A 446 -3.83 20.98 -8.20
N ALA A 447 -2.78 21.14 -7.38
CA ALA A 447 -1.48 20.52 -7.63
C ALA A 447 -1.56 18.99 -7.60
N ILE A 448 -2.25 18.42 -6.61
CA ILE A 448 -2.48 16.97 -6.54
C ILE A 448 -3.24 16.51 -7.77
N ALA A 449 -4.35 17.17 -8.15
CA ALA A 449 -5.12 16.79 -9.33
C ALA A 449 -4.29 16.84 -10.63
N ALA A 450 -3.39 17.82 -10.77
CA ALA A 450 -2.42 17.85 -11.87
C ALA A 450 -1.45 16.66 -11.80
N GLY A 451 -0.90 16.36 -10.63
CA GLY A 451 -0.01 15.21 -10.40
C GLY A 451 -0.67 13.89 -10.79
N ILE A 452 -1.89 13.63 -10.32
CA ILE A 452 -2.66 12.42 -10.68
C ILE A 452 -2.86 12.29 -12.20
N ARG A 453 -2.97 13.41 -12.93
CA ARG A 453 -3.09 13.43 -14.41
C ARG A 453 -1.76 13.21 -15.14
N GLY A 454 -0.67 12.94 -14.44
CA GLY A 454 0.65 12.73 -15.04
C GLY A 454 1.49 13.99 -15.17
N ALA A 455 1.07 15.13 -14.60
CA ALA A 455 1.88 16.35 -14.64
C ALA A 455 3.22 16.17 -13.91
N ASP A 456 4.26 16.85 -14.38
CA ASP A 456 5.53 16.95 -13.65
C ASP A 456 5.42 17.95 -12.47
N ARG A 457 6.44 17.97 -11.60
CA ARG A 457 6.48 18.85 -10.42
C ARG A 457 6.32 20.34 -10.78
N ARG A 458 6.88 20.79 -11.92
CA ARG A 458 6.76 22.18 -12.38
C ARG A 458 5.33 22.51 -12.80
N ALA A 459 4.67 21.61 -13.51
CA ALA A 459 3.28 21.74 -13.90
C ALA A 459 2.32 21.67 -12.70
N MET A 460 2.63 20.84 -11.69
CA MET A 460 1.91 20.83 -10.41
C MET A 460 2.03 22.18 -9.69
N MET A 461 3.25 22.75 -9.60
CA MET A 461 3.47 24.09 -9.05
C MET A 461 2.69 25.17 -9.81
N ARG A 462 2.68 25.13 -11.14
CA ARG A 462 1.88 26.06 -11.95
C ARG A 462 0.38 25.94 -11.67
N ALA A 463 -0.13 24.72 -11.50
CA ALA A 463 -1.54 24.51 -11.17
C ALA A 463 -1.91 25.14 -9.82
N ALA A 464 -1.05 25.02 -8.81
CA ALA A 464 -1.23 25.67 -7.51
C ALA A 464 -1.23 27.20 -7.60
N LEU A 465 -0.25 27.78 -8.30
CA LEU A 465 -0.15 29.23 -8.49
C LEU A 465 -1.38 29.80 -9.19
N ASN A 466 -1.90 29.10 -10.21
CA ASN A 466 -3.09 29.52 -10.95
C ASN A 466 -4.37 29.47 -10.09
N ALA A 467 -4.54 28.41 -9.29
CA ALA A 467 -5.71 28.26 -8.42
C ALA A 467 -5.74 29.25 -7.24
N SER A 468 -4.57 29.70 -6.80
CA SER A 468 -4.42 30.71 -5.75
C SER A 468 -4.80 32.12 -6.24
N ALA A 469 -4.49 32.41 -7.51
CA ALA A 469 -4.71 33.72 -8.11
C ALA A 469 -6.20 34.09 -8.31
N THR A 470 -7.12 33.14 -8.16
CA THR A 470 -8.56 33.32 -8.39
C THR A 470 -9.37 33.65 -7.13
N VAL A 471 -8.73 33.75 -5.96
CA VAL A 471 -9.42 34.09 -4.70
C VAL A 471 -9.21 35.58 -4.39
N ASP A 472 -10.29 36.34 -4.23
CA ASP A 472 -10.24 37.78 -3.90
C ASP A 472 -9.53 38.03 -2.55
N GLY A 473 -8.53 38.93 -2.52
CA GLY A 473 -7.93 39.40 -1.26
C GLY A 473 -6.40 39.41 -1.12
N GLY A 474 -5.62 39.53 -2.20
CA GLY A 474 -4.18 39.84 -2.11
C GLY A 474 -3.36 38.72 -1.45
N ASP A 475 -3.31 37.58 -2.12
CA ASP A 475 -3.20 36.26 -1.49
C ASP A 475 -1.84 35.91 -0.84
N PRO A 476 -1.76 35.84 0.50
CA PRO A 476 -0.60 35.32 1.23
C PRO A 476 -0.19 33.90 0.79
N ALA A 477 -1.13 33.04 0.38
CA ALA A 477 -0.83 31.70 -0.12
C ALA A 477 -0.06 31.77 -1.44
N LEU A 478 -0.50 32.59 -2.40
CA LEU A 478 0.23 32.85 -3.64
C LEU A 478 1.65 33.36 -3.40
N GLN A 479 1.87 34.24 -2.42
CA GLN A 479 3.21 34.74 -2.08
C GLN A 479 4.11 33.63 -1.55
N VAL A 480 3.59 32.80 -0.65
CA VAL A 480 4.30 31.64 -0.11
C VAL A 480 4.65 30.62 -1.19
N LEU A 481 3.72 30.33 -2.11
CA LEU A 481 3.99 29.45 -3.24
C LEU A 481 5.08 29.99 -4.17
N ARG A 482 5.11 31.31 -4.41
CA ARG A 482 6.19 31.95 -5.19
C ARG A 482 7.55 31.84 -4.50
N ARG A 483 7.61 32.05 -3.19
CA ARG A 483 8.83 31.87 -2.38
C ARG A 483 9.32 30.43 -2.41
N ALA A 484 8.41 29.48 -2.21
CA ALA A 484 8.69 28.06 -2.33
C ALA A 484 9.24 27.69 -3.73
N ALA A 485 8.61 28.19 -4.80
CA ALA A 485 9.05 28.00 -6.18
C ALA A 485 10.42 28.63 -6.47
N ALA A 486 10.78 29.70 -5.75
CA ALA A 486 12.09 30.35 -5.81
C ALA A 486 13.16 29.62 -4.97
N GLY A 487 12.81 28.52 -4.29
CA GLY A 487 13.74 27.74 -3.47
C GLY A 487 14.01 28.34 -2.09
N GLU A 488 13.14 29.22 -1.59
CA GLU A 488 13.25 29.74 -0.23
C GLU A 488 12.68 28.72 0.77
N PRO A 489 13.46 28.23 1.75
CA PRO A 489 12.97 27.27 2.73
C PRO A 489 12.00 27.93 3.74
N CYS A 490 11.06 27.13 4.26
CA CYS A 490 10.23 27.57 5.38
C CYS A 490 11.05 27.61 6.68
N THR A 491 10.81 28.60 7.54
CA THR A 491 11.52 28.76 8.83
C THR A 491 10.56 29.04 10.00
N GLU A 492 9.25 28.99 9.76
CA GLU A 492 8.21 29.42 10.70
C GLU A 492 7.65 28.28 11.57
N PHE A 493 8.23 27.07 11.48
CA PHE A 493 7.74 25.85 12.13
C PHE A 493 7.47 25.98 13.63
N GLN A 494 8.32 26.69 14.38
CA GLN A 494 8.16 26.89 15.82
C GLN A 494 7.32 28.12 16.18
N ARG A 495 7.49 29.22 15.43
CA ARG A 495 6.86 30.51 15.77
C ARG A 495 5.37 30.50 15.50
N ASN A 496 4.97 29.81 14.42
CA ASN A 496 3.61 29.74 13.93
C ASN A 496 3.24 28.26 13.67
N ALA A 497 3.43 27.42 14.68
CA ALA A 497 2.96 26.03 14.67
C ALA A 497 1.44 26.00 14.42
N GLY A 498 0.98 25.11 13.54
CA GLY A 498 -0.43 25.04 13.14
C GLY A 498 -0.87 26.07 12.09
N TRP A 499 0.00 26.98 11.62
CA TRP A 499 -0.39 27.97 10.62
C TRP A 499 -0.42 27.37 9.20
N VAL A 500 -1.53 27.57 8.48
CA VAL A 500 -1.76 27.00 7.15
C VAL A 500 -0.65 27.33 6.14
N LEU A 501 -0.06 28.53 6.23
CA LEU A 501 0.99 28.94 5.30
C LEU A 501 2.34 28.29 5.60
N THR A 502 2.63 27.92 6.85
CA THR A 502 3.83 27.15 7.20
C THR A 502 3.79 25.80 6.50
N ALA A 503 2.67 25.08 6.61
CA ALA A 503 2.49 23.77 6.00
C ALA A 503 2.50 23.85 4.46
N LEU A 504 1.80 24.83 3.89
CA LEU A 504 1.78 25.05 2.45
C LEU A 504 3.18 25.38 1.91
N HIS A 505 3.93 26.27 2.57
CA HIS A 505 5.29 26.62 2.17
C HIS A 505 6.18 25.38 2.17
N ASN A 506 6.18 24.63 3.27
CA ASN A 506 7.02 23.44 3.42
C ASN A 506 6.77 22.41 2.31
N ALA A 507 5.51 22.04 2.08
CA ALA A 507 5.15 21.05 1.08
C ALA A 507 5.57 21.48 -0.33
N PHE A 508 5.31 22.73 -0.71
CA PHE A 508 5.64 23.25 -2.03
C PHE A 508 7.13 23.55 -2.21
N PHE A 509 7.87 23.83 -1.13
CA PHE A 509 9.33 23.93 -1.16
C PHE A 509 9.93 22.58 -1.54
N HIS A 510 9.50 21.49 -0.88
CA HIS A 510 9.95 20.15 -1.22
C HIS A 510 9.50 19.68 -2.61
N LEU A 511 8.30 20.07 -3.04
CA LEU A 511 7.85 19.83 -4.41
C LEU A 511 8.79 20.52 -5.43
N ALA A 512 9.13 21.79 -5.21
CA ALA A 512 9.93 22.61 -6.12
C ALA A 512 11.42 22.25 -6.13
N ALA A 513 12.00 21.97 -4.95
CA ALA A 513 13.42 21.64 -4.80
C ALA A 513 13.81 20.36 -5.57
N GLY A 514 12.87 19.44 -5.78
CA GLY A 514 13.21 18.12 -6.26
C GLY A 514 13.88 17.27 -5.19
N GLY A 515 14.16 16.01 -5.52
CA GLY A 515 14.83 15.06 -4.62
C GLY A 515 13.89 14.05 -4.01
N ASP A 516 14.49 13.15 -3.24
CA ASP A 516 13.85 11.96 -2.67
C ASP A 516 12.75 12.32 -1.64
N ALA A 517 11.61 11.64 -1.75
CA ALA A 517 10.45 11.89 -0.89
C ALA A 517 10.69 11.48 0.57
N GLU A 518 11.52 10.45 0.81
CA GLU A 518 11.92 10.05 2.16
C GLU A 518 12.75 11.16 2.82
N ASP A 519 13.77 11.68 2.14
CA ASP A 519 14.58 12.78 2.68
C ASP A 519 13.77 14.08 2.87
N ALA A 520 12.77 14.33 2.04
CA ALA A 520 11.87 15.46 2.19
C ALA A 520 11.00 15.34 3.47
N LEU A 521 10.40 14.17 3.70
CA LEU A 521 9.61 13.92 4.91
C LEU A 521 10.46 13.95 6.17
N ILE A 522 11.67 13.37 6.14
CA ILE A 522 12.56 13.39 7.31
C ILE A 522 12.97 14.82 7.65
N ARG A 523 13.26 15.67 6.66
CA ARG A 523 13.55 17.10 6.88
C ARG A 523 12.34 17.85 7.41
N THR A 524 11.16 17.60 6.86
CA THR A 524 9.90 18.17 7.34
C THR A 524 9.68 17.87 8.82
N VAL A 525 9.76 16.59 9.22
CA VAL A 525 9.56 16.17 10.61
C VAL A 525 10.69 16.68 11.51
N SER A 526 11.93 16.70 11.04
CA SER A 526 13.07 17.22 11.81
C SER A 526 12.99 18.71 12.08
N ALA A 527 12.18 19.46 11.31
CA ALA A 527 11.96 20.88 11.54
C ALA A 527 11.14 21.16 12.80
N GLY A 528 10.46 20.16 13.39
CA GLY A 528 9.71 20.32 14.63
C GLY A 528 8.43 21.15 14.50
N GLY A 529 7.83 21.50 15.63
CA GLY A 529 6.52 22.15 15.68
C GLY A 529 5.40 21.17 15.38
N ASP A 530 4.60 21.46 14.37
CA ASP A 530 3.38 20.73 13.99
C ASP A 530 3.69 19.60 12.99
N THR A 531 4.42 18.58 13.44
CA THR A 531 5.19 17.69 12.56
C THR A 531 4.37 16.65 11.81
N ASP A 532 3.31 16.13 12.41
CA ASP A 532 2.31 15.26 11.78
C ASP A 532 1.59 15.98 10.64
N THR A 533 1.01 17.15 10.88
CA THR A 533 0.30 17.89 9.84
C THR A 533 1.22 18.33 8.69
N ASN A 534 2.40 18.87 9.03
CA ASN A 534 3.38 19.23 8.01
C ASN A 534 3.85 18.01 7.21
N GLY A 535 4.03 16.87 7.89
CA GLY A 535 4.38 15.59 7.28
C GLY A 535 3.28 15.08 6.35
N ALA A 536 2.03 15.06 6.80
CA ALA A 536 0.87 14.59 6.05
C ALA A 536 0.68 15.37 4.74
N ILE A 537 0.72 16.70 4.83
CA ILE A 537 0.55 17.60 3.67
C ILE A 537 1.69 17.42 2.68
N ALA A 538 2.96 17.38 3.15
CA ALA A 538 4.11 17.17 2.28
C ALA A 538 4.11 15.77 1.64
N GLY A 539 3.83 14.74 2.43
CA GLY A 539 3.81 13.35 1.99
C GLY A 539 2.76 13.11 0.92
N ALA A 540 1.53 13.58 1.11
CA ALA A 540 0.49 13.43 0.10
C ALA A 540 0.82 14.15 -1.22
N LEU A 541 1.41 15.35 -1.17
CA LEU A 541 1.81 16.09 -2.37
C LEU A 541 2.95 15.39 -3.13
N LEU A 542 3.95 14.88 -2.42
CA LEU A 542 5.07 14.15 -3.03
C LEU A 542 4.61 12.80 -3.58
N GLY A 543 3.74 12.10 -2.84
CA GLY A 543 3.11 10.87 -3.30
C GLY A 543 2.28 11.06 -4.58
N ALA A 544 1.58 12.20 -4.71
CA ALA A 544 0.87 12.57 -5.93
C ALA A 544 1.80 12.92 -7.11
N ALA A 545 3.06 13.29 -6.84
CA ALA A 545 4.05 13.59 -7.86
C ALA A 545 4.80 12.32 -8.35
N GLU A 546 5.12 11.42 -7.43
CA GLU A 546 6.07 10.31 -7.66
C GLU A 546 5.44 8.92 -7.63
N GLY A 547 4.27 8.77 -7.02
CA GLY A 547 3.61 7.47 -6.92
C GLY A 547 3.98 6.66 -5.68
N ARG A 548 3.42 5.47 -5.55
CA ARG A 548 3.52 4.66 -4.31
C ARG A 548 4.96 4.21 -4.01
N ARG A 549 5.81 4.14 -5.04
CA ARG A 549 7.22 3.75 -4.93
C ARG A 549 8.12 4.86 -4.36
N ALA A 550 7.59 6.07 -4.17
CA ALA A 550 8.29 7.15 -3.49
C ALA A 550 8.58 6.82 -2.02
N PHE A 551 7.84 5.88 -1.43
CA PHE A 551 7.97 5.53 -0.02
C PHE A 551 8.56 4.14 0.19
N PRO A 552 9.49 3.98 1.14
CA PRO A 552 10.08 2.70 1.45
C PRO A 552 9.08 1.76 2.14
N ALA A 553 9.29 0.46 1.96
CA ALA A 553 8.44 -0.58 2.55
C ALA A 553 8.29 -0.47 4.07
N ARG A 554 9.36 -0.05 4.75
CA ARG A 554 9.39 0.15 6.20
C ARG A 554 8.46 1.27 6.70
N TRP A 555 7.91 2.09 5.79
CA TRP A 555 6.86 3.06 6.09
C TRP A 555 5.49 2.58 5.58
N VAL A 556 5.44 1.98 4.38
CA VAL A 556 4.19 1.47 3.80
C VAL A 556 3.58 0.34 4.62
N LEU A 557 4.39 -0.63 5.06
CA LEU A 557 3.90 -1.82 5.77
C LEU A 557 3.27 -1.50 7.13
N PRO A 558 3.86 -0.65 8.01
CA PRO A 558 3.18 -0.21 9.21
C PRO A 558 1.80 0.38 8.93
N VAL A 559 1.66 1.25 7.93
CA VAL A 559 0.36 1.84 7.55
C VAL A 559 -0.65 0.78 7.14
N LEU A 560 -0.30 -0.10 6.19
CA LEU A 560 -1.23 -1.10 5.64
C LEU A 560 -1.53 -2.27 6.60
N THR A 561 -0.82 -2.37 7.72
CA THR A 561 -1.03 -3.41 8.73
C THR A 561 -1.56 -2.86 10.04
N CYS A 562 -1.81 -1.55 10.13
CA CYS A 562 -2.32 -0.89 11.33
C CYS A 562 -3.80 -1.18 11.54
N ARG A 563 -4.12 -1.76 12.69
CA ARG A 563 -5.49 -2.11 13.10
C ARG A 563 -5.68 -1.71 14.55
N ALA A 564 -6.07 -0.47 14.75
CA ALA A 564 -6.24 0.13 16.08
C ALA A 564 -7.57 -0.30 16.72
N ASP A 565 -7.80 -1.61 16.87
CA ASP A 565 -9.04 -2.15 17.43
C ASP A 565 -9.04 -2.17 18.97
N ALA A 566 -10.16 -1.78 19.58
CA ALA A 566 -10.34 -1.82 21.04
C ALA A 566 -10.17 -3.24 21.65
N GLY A 567 -10.37 -4.29 20.85
CA GLY A 567 -10.15 -5.68 21.24
C GLY A 567 -8.67 -6.10 21.38
N LEU A 568 -7.72 -5.19 21.10
CA LEU A 568 -6.27 -5.48 21.01
C LEU A 568 -5.40 -4.93 22.15
N ARG A 569 -5.95 -4.46 23.29
CA ARG A 569 -5.18 -3.88 24.41
C ARG A 569 -4.19 -2.79 23.96
N ILE A 570 -4.72 -1.78 23.29
CA ILE A 570 -3.98 -0.63 22.78
C ILE A 570 -4.50 0.65 23.42
N GLU A 571 -3.66 1.67 23.52
CA GLU A 571 -3.98 2.91 24.24
C GLU A 571 -4.98 3.81 23.50
N ARG A 572 -4.85 3.88 22.17
CA ARG A 572 -5.64 4.77 21.31
C ARG A 572 -6.49 3.98 20.30
N PRO A 573 -7.48 3.18 20.72
CA PRO A 573 -8.32 2.47 19.76
C PRO A 573 -9.17 3.44 18.96
N ARG A 574 -9.34 3.15 17.67
CA ARG A 574 -10.14 3.94 16.73
C ARG A 574 -11.12 3.05 15.98
N PRO A 575 -12.34 3.53 15.69
CA PRO A 575 -13.27 2.82 14.82
C PRO A 575 -12.63 2.39 13.51
N GLU A 576 -13.07 1.26 12.98
CA GLU A 576 -12.54 0.69 11.74
C GLU A 576 -12.63 1.63 10.53
N GLU A 577 -13.65 2.52 10.51
CA GLU A 577 -13.77 3.58 9.51
C GLU A 577 -12.59 4.55 9.50
N TYR A 578 -11.68 4.52 10.46
CA TYR A 578 -10.51 5.42 10.48
C TYR A 578 -9.18 4.67 10.35
N TRP A 579 -9.21 3.37 10.05
CA TRP A 579 -8.00 2.62 9.73
C TRP A 579 -7.60 2.84 8.26
N ALA A 580 -6.30 2.74 7.99
CA ALA A 580 -5.71 2.94 6.67
C ALA A 580 -5.41 1.63 5.92
N ASP A 581 -5.85 0.47 6.41
CA ASP A 581 -5.50 -0.83 5.83
C ASP A 581 -6.23 -1.17 4.51
N ASP A 582 -7.21 -0.36 4.08
CA ASP A 582 -7.92 -0.44 2.79
C ASP A 582 -7.56 0.69 1.81
N LEU A 583 -6.50 1.45 2.09
CA LEU A 583 -6.19 2.70 1.40
C LEU A 583 -5.91 2.54 -0.10
N VAL A 584 -5.35 1.40 -0.52
CA VAL A 584 -5.15 1.08 -1.94
C VAL A 584 -6.48 1.00 -2.69
N ASP A 585 -7.46 0.28 -2.12
CA ASP A 585 -8.79 0.15 -2.71
C ASP A 585 -9.54 1.50 -2.67
N LEU A 586 -9.35 2.29 -1.61
CA LEU A 586 -9.95 3.62 -1.48
C LEU A 586 -9.41 4.61 -2.53
N ALA A 587 -8.09 4.63 -2.77
CA ALA A 587 -7.48 5.44 -3.82
C ALA A 587 -8.05 5.10 -5.21
N GLU A 588 -8.22 3.81 -5.50
CA GLU A 588 -8.82 3.34 -6.74
C GLU A 588 -10.29 3.78 -6.86
N ALA A 589 -11.07 3.72 -5.78
CA ALA A 589 -12.46 4.16 -5.77
C ALA A 589 -12.62 5.65 -6.10
N LEU A 590 -11.74 6.50 -5.55
CA LEU A 590 -11.71 7.93 -5.85
C LEU A 590 -11.41 8.19 -7.33
N LEU A 591 -10.45 7.45 -7.91
CA LEU A 591 -10.12 7.57 -9.33
C LEU A 591 -11.27 7.13 -10.24
N LEU A 592 -11.94 6.02 -9.93
CA LEU A 592 -13.02 5.49 -10.76
C LEU A 592 -14.30 6.34 -10.71
N SER A 593 -14.51 7.06 -9.62
CA SER A 593 -15.63 8.01 -9.48
C SER A 593 -15.63 9.09 -10.58
N ARG A 594 -14.47 9.37 -11.18
CA ARG A 594 -14.30 10.29 -12.33
C ARG A 594 -14.83 9.74 -13.65
N ARG A 595 -14.80 8.43 -13.87
CA ARG A 595 -15.05 7.83 -15.20
C ARG A 595 -16.54 7.74 -15.51
N ARG A 596 -17.39 7.54 -14.48
CA ARG A 596 -18.85 7.45 -14.62
C ARG A 596 -19.49 8.72 -15.20
N SER A 597 -18.88 9.90 -15.02
CA SER A 597 -19.39 11.15 -15.57
C SER A 597 -19.15 11.32 -17.08
N ARG A 598 -18.26 10.54 -17.71
CA ARG A 598 -17.98 10.63 -19.15
C ARG A 598 -18.84 9.72 -20.02
N GLU A 599 -19.41 8.67 -19.45
CA GLU A 599 -20.27 7.71 -20.17
C GLU A 599 -21.77 8.08 -20.11
N SER A 600 -22.12 9.11 -19.33
CA SER A 600 -23.50 9.60 -19.14
C SER A 600 -23.80 10.89 -19.93
N GLY A 601 -22.88 11.33 -20.80
CA GLY A 601 -22.92 12.61 -21.52
C GLY A 601 -22.90 12.45 -23.03
#